data_AF-A0A6G2U114-F1
#
_entry.id   AF-A0A6G2U114-F1
#
_cell.length_a   1.000
_cell.length_b   1.000
_cell.length_c   1.000
_cell.angle_alpha   90.00
_cell.angle_beta   90.00
_cell.angle_gamma   90.00
#
_symmetry.space_group_name_H-M   'P 1'
#
loop_
_entity.id
_entity.type
_entity.pdbx_description
1 polymer ?
#
loop_
_entity_poly.entity_id
_entity_poly.type
_entity_poly.pdbx_seq_one_letter_code
_entity_poly.pdbx_strand_id
1 'polypeptide(L)'
;AAHGQRAVYVPGRTVNRMSGAYRGEAKTDARDAHVIAETARQRRDFAVIDVPAQLAADLALLTAHRSDLVADRVRLVNRLRDVL
;
A
#
# COMPACT_ATOMS: atom_id res chain seq x y z
N ALA A 1 -14.49 15.98 -3.62
CA ALA A 1 -13.19 15.86 -4.32
C ALA A 1 -12.34 14.86 -3.55
N ALA A 2 -11.59 13.98 -4.22
CA ALA A 2 -10.83 12.89 -3.58
C ALA A 2 -9.58 13.35 -2.79
N HIS A 3 -9.68 14.40 -1.96
CA HIS A 3 -8.67 14.89 -1.00
C HIS A 3 -7.19 14.82 -1.46
N GLY A 4 -6.89 15.05 -2.74
CA GLY A 4 -5.53 15.00 -3.30
C GLY A 4 -5.01 13.60 -3.67
N GLN A 5 -5.78 12.53 -3.46
CA GLN A 5 -5.43 11.16 -3.84
C GLN A 5 -5.67 10.94 -5.34
N ARG A 6 -4.61 10.61 -6.08
CA ARG A 6 -4.69 10.24 -7.50
C ARG A 6 -4.62 8.73 -7.63
N ALA A 7 -5.63 8.14 -8.26
CA ALA A 7 -5.64 6.72 -8.57
C ALA A 7 -5.20 6.48 -10.02
N VAL A 8 -4.48 5.39 -10.25
CA VAL A 8 -4.02 4.99 -11.57
C VAL A 8 -4.32 3.51 -11.79
N TYR A 9 -4.64 3.15 -13.03
CA TYR A 9 -4.75 1.76 -13.44
C TYR A 9 -3.37 1.20 -13.77
N VAL A 10 -2.95 0.18 -13.02
CA VAL A 10 -1.71 -0.57 -13.28
C VAL A 10 -2.07 -1.89 -13.97
N PRO A 11 -1.69 -2.10 -15.24
CA PRO A 11 -2.01 -3.34 -15.94
C PRO A 11 -1.36 -4.57 -15.28
N GLY A 12 -2.12 -5.66 -15.16
CA GLY A 12 -1.63 -6.91 -14.54
C GLY A 12 -0.38 -7.50 -15.23
N ARG A 13 -0.23 -7.32 -16.55
CA ARG A 13 0.99 -7.73 -17.26
C ARG A 13 2.22 -6.94 -16.82
N THR A 14 2.05 -5.64 -16.52
CA THR A 14 3.12 -4.80 -16.00
C THR A 14 3.53 -5.27 -14.60
N VAL A 15 2.55 -5.52 -13.72
CA VAL A 15 2.82 -6.07 -12.38
C VAL A 15 3.58 -7.38 -12.47
N ASN A 16 3.09 -8.34 -13.27
CA ASN A 16 3.74 -9.65 -13.45
C ASN A 16 5.20 -9.53 -13.92
N ARG A 17 5.47 -8.62 -14.88
CA ARG A 17 6.83 -8.38 -15.35
C ARG A 17 7.70 -7.75 -14.26
N MET A 18 7.15 -6.80 -13.49
CA MET A 18 7.89 -6.13 -12.42
C MET A 18 8.12 -7.03 -11.21
N SER A 19 7.24 -8.00 -10.93
CA SER A 19 7.37 -8.91 -9.78
C SER A 19 8.71 -9.66 -9.77
N GLY A 20 9.26 -10.00 -10.95
CA GLY A 20 10.58 -10.64 -11.07
C GLY A 20 11.76 -9.76 -10.62
N ALA A 21 11.58 -8.44 -10.54
CA ALA A 21 12.61 -7.52 -10.06
C ALA A 21 12.69 -7.44 -8.52
N TYR A 22 11.70 -7.97 -7.80
CA TYR A 22 11.65 -7.94 -6.34
C TYR A 22 11.97 -9.33 -5.76
N ARG A 23 12.85 -9.37 -4.74
CA ARG A 23 13.27 -10.61 -4.07
C ARG A 23 12.08 -11.38 -3.48
N GLY A 24 12.23 -12.71 -3.44
CA GLY A 24 11.23 -13.65 -2.94
C GLY A 24 10.57 -14.44 -4.07
N GLU A 25 10.25 -15.70 -3.83
CA GLU A 25 9.59 -16.56 -4.83
C GLU A 25 8.11 -16.79 -4.50
N ALA A 26 7.73 -16.72 -3.23
CA ALA A 26 6.34 -16.88 -2.81
C ALA A 26 5.47 -15.72 -3.31
N LYS A 27 4.30 -16.07 -3.86
CA LYS A 27 3.22 -15.12 -4.11
C LYS A 27 2.53 -14.84 -2.77
N THR A 28 2.55 -13.57 -2.36
CA THR A 28 1.84 -13.11 -1.17
C THR A 28 1.16 -11.78 -1.50
N ASP A 29 -0.02 -11.53 -0.92
CA ASP A 29 -0.75 -10.29 -1.15
C ASP A 29 0.07 -9.06 -0.74
N ALA A 30 0.88 -9.18 0.32
CA ALA A 30 1.77 -8.12 0.77
C ALA A 30 2.85 -7.77 -0.26
N ARG A 31 3.42 -8.80 -0.91
CA ARG A 31 4.41 -8.61 -1.99
C ARG A 31 3.75 -7.99 -3.21
N ASP A 32 2.60 -8.52 -3.64
CA ASP A 32 1.88 -8.01 -4.81
C ASP A 32 1.50 -6.53 -4.61
N ALA A 33 1.00 -6.17 -3.42
CA ALA A 33 0.71 -4.78 -3.06
C ALA A 33 1.96 -3.88 -3.11
N HIS A 34 3.11 -4.36 -2.61
CA HIS A 34 4.37 -3.63 -2.66
C HIS A 34 4.83 -3.39 -4.10
N VAL A 35 4.84 -4.44 -4.93
CA VAL A 35 5.23 -4.35 -6.35
C VAL A 35 4.34 -3.37 -7.11
N ILE A 36 3.01 -3.44 -6.93
CA ILE A 36 2.05 -2.53 -7.55
C ILE A 36 2.35 -1.09 -7.13
N ALA A 37 2.52 -0.85 -5.83
CA ALA A 37 2.70 0.48 -5.28
C ALA A 37 4.04 1.11 -5.75
N GLU A 38 5.13 0.36 -5.74
CA GLU A 38 6.43 0.83 -6.25
C GLU A 38 6.39 1.09 -7.74
N THR A 39 5.80 0.18 -8.51
CA THR A 39 5.65 0.35 -9.96
C THR A 39 4.88 1.62 -10.27
N ALA A 40 3.78 1.90 -9.56
CA ALA A 40 2.98 3.10 -9.71
C ALA A 40 3.70 4.39 -9.26
N ARG A 41 4.61 4.31 -8.28
CA ARG A 41 5.44 5.45 -7.85
C ARG A 41 6.50 5.83 -8.88
N GLN A 42 7.14 4.82 -9.48
CA GLN A 42 8.27 5.02 -10.40
C GLN A 42 7.81 5.43 -11.80
N ARG A 43 6.64 4.95 -12.24
CA ARG A 43 6.10 5.21 -13.58
C ARG A 43 4.94 6.20 -13.54
N ARG A 44 4.96 7.17 -14.45
CA ARG A 44 3.95 8.24 -14.57
C ARG A 44 3.08 8.13 -15.83
N ASP A 45 3.25 7.05 -16.61
CA ASP A 45 2.56 6.79 -17.87
C ASP A 45 1.30 5.92 -17.72
N PHE A 46 0.87 5.66 -16.49
CA PHE A 46 -0.36 4.93 -16.23
C PHE A 46 -1.62 5.80 -16.39
N ALA A 47 -2.69 5.19 -16.89
CA ALA A 47 -3.97 5.86 -17.05
C ALA A 47 -4.54 6.23 -15.67
N VAL A 48 -4.90 7.50 -15.49
CA VAL A 48 -5.60 7.97 -14.29
C VAL A 48 -7.02 7.43 -14.33
N ILE A 49 -7.49 6.94 -13.19
CA ILE A 49 -8.88 6.53 -13.00
C ILE A 49 -9.56 7.45 -12.01
N ASP A 50 -10.83 7.75 -12.27
CA ASP A 50 -11.64 8.47 -11.29
C ASP A 50 -12.09 7.51 -10.19
N VAL A 51 -11.96 7.96 -8.94
CA VAL A 51 -12.34 7.18 -7.76
C VAL A 51 -13.34 8.01 -6.97
N PRO A 52 -14.50 7.43 -6.61
CA PRO A 52 -15.48 8.14 -5.80
C PRO A 52 -14.84 8.71 -4.54
N ALA A 53 -15.08 9.99 -4.27
CA ALA A 53 -14.43 10.68 -3.15
C ALA A 53 -14.68 9.99 -1.80
N GLN A 54 -15.89 9.43 -1.61
CA GLN A 54 -16.23 8.67 -0.42
C GLN A 54 -15.38 7.41 -0.28
N LEU A 55 -15.20 6.65 -1.35
CA LEU A 55 -14.38 5.43 -1.33
C LEU A 55 -12.92 5.74 -0.96
N ALA A 56 -12.37 6.83 -1.51
CA ALA A 56 -11.01 7.26 -1.17
C ALA A 56 -10.90 7.69 0.30
N ALA A 57 -11.91 8.38 0.83
CA ALA A 57 -11.97 8.79 2.23
C ALA A 57 -12.10 7.58 3.18
N ASP A 58 -12.97 6.62 2.87
CA ASP A 58 -13.16 5.41 3.68
C ASP A 58 -11.88 4.58 3.71
N LEU A 59 -11.20 4.43 2.58
CA LEU A 59 -9.92 3.74 2.52
C LEU A 59 -8.83 4.48 3.32
N ALA A 60 -8.80 5.81 3.28
CA ALA A 60 -7.88 6.61 4.09
C ALA A 60 -8.14 6.42 5.60
N LEU A 61 -9.41 6.39 6.02
CA LEU A 61 -9.80 6.12 7.41
C LEU A 61 -9.33 4.74 7.88
N LEU A 62 -9.60 3.69 7.10
CA LEU A 62 -9.21 2.31 7.43
C LEU A 62 -7.69 2.14 7.49
N THR A 63 -6.95 2.75 6.57
CA THR A 63 -5.49 2.66 6.53
C THR A 63 -4.84 3.48 7.65
N ALA A 64 -5.40 4.63 8.03
CA ALA A 64 -4.97 5.39 9.20
C ALA A 64 -5.18 4.58 10.48
N HIS A 65 -6.39 4.05 10.69
CA HIS A 65 -6.69 3.22 11.86
C HIS A 65 -5.77 2.00 11.98
N ARG A 66 -5.51 1.30 10.86
CA ARG A 66 -4.54 0.19 10.84
C ARG A 66 -3.13 0.66 11.25
N SER A 67 -2.71 1.83 10.78
CA SER A 67 -1.40 2.40 11.11
C SER A 67 -1.28 2.69 12.61
N ASP A 68 -2.34 3.24 13.21
CA ASP A 68 -2.40 3.49 14.65
C ASP A 68 -2.27 2.20 15.46
N LEU A 69 -3.04 1.16 15.10
CA LEU A 69 -2.98 -0.15 15.77
C LEU A 69 -1.58 -0.78 15.69
N VAL A 70 -0.91 -0.66 14.53
CA VAL A 70 0.46 -1.17 14.36
C VAL A 70 1.43 -0.37 15.23
N ALA A 71 1.31 0.96 15.27
CA ALA A 71 2.15 1.82 16.10
C ALA A 71 1.97 1.51 17.59
N ASP A 72 0.73 1.33 18.05
CA ASP A 72 0.42 0.93 19.43
C ASP A 72 0.99 -0.43 19.79
N ARG A 73 0.86 -1.41 18.89
CA ARG A 73 1.46 -2.73 19.08
C ARG A 73 2.98 -2.64 19.24
N VAL A 74 3.65 -1.87 18.39
CA VAL A 74 5.11 -1.68 18.47
C VAL A 74 5.50 -1.00 19.79
N ARG A 75 4.76 0.05 20.20
CA ARG A 75 4.97 0.73 21.48
C ARG A 75 4.84 -0.23 22.66
N LEU A 76 3.80 -1.06 22.70
CA LEU A 76 3.57 -2.04 23.75
C LEU A 76 4.73 -3.04 23.83
N VAL A 77 5.14 -3.61 22.70
CA VAL A 77 6.24 -4.60 22.66
C VAL A 77 7.55 -4.00 23.16
N ASN A 78 7.87 -2.78 22.77
CA ASN A 78 9.10 -2.12 23.23
C ASN A 78 9.05 -1.82 24.73
N ARG A 79 7.91 -1.34 25.26
CA ARG A 79 7.74 -1.16 26.71
C ARG A 79 7.92 -2.45 27.51
N LEU A 80 7.42 -3.58 27.00
CA LEU A 80 7.62 -4.88 27.62
C LEU A 80 9.09 -5.30 27.64
N ARG A 81 9.85 -4.96 26.60
CA ARG A 81 11.30 -5.25 26.55
C ARG A 81 12.11 -4.35 27.49
N ASP A 82 11.66 -3.13 27.76
CA ASP A 82 12.37 -2.21 28.64
C ASP A 82 12.24 -2.58 30.13
N VAL A 83 11.21 -3.38 30.50
CA VAL A 83 10.94 -3.79 31.89
C VAL A 83 11.42 -5.21 32.22
N LEU A 84 11.99 -5.93 31.25
CA LEU A 84 12.56 -7.28 31.39
C LEU A 84 14.08 -7.22 31.33
#